data_AF-A0A5S9PTN2-F1
#
_entry.id   AF-A0A5S9PTN2-F1
#
_cell.length_a   1.000
_cell.length_b   1.000
_cell.length_c   1.000
_cell.angle_alpha   90.00
_cell.angle_beta   90.00
_cell.angle_gamma   90.00
#
_symmetry.space_group_name_H-M   'P 1'
#
loop_
_entity.id
_entity.type
_entity.pdbx_description
1 polymer ?
#
loop_
_entity_poly.entity_id
_entity_poly.type
_entity_poly.pdbx_seq_one_letter_code
_entity_poly.pdbx_strand_id
1 'polypeptide(L)'
;MNKTLKTLTAVTLSAGLLLGTGAAMAKPGHGGHGDNNYRAYFNQEVLQLTSEQRDEIKTIVKKAKTEGRAQREAHRQVSIAKLDPTAADYQTQVEAIADAKAAMVKQRILKQAQVRADIYQILTPEQREKMLKLDEYRGKQKGKHHHGEKHQRS
;
A
#
# COMPACT_ATOMS: atom_id res chain seq x y z
N MET A 1 15.14 31.83 36.30
CA MET A 1 16.35 31.01 36.07
C MET A 1 16.03 29.59 36.48
N ASN A 2 16.18 28.51 35.69
CA ASN A 2 16.80 28.27 34.39
C ASN A 2 15.97 27.21 33.63
N LYS A 3 15.89 27.36 32.31
CA LYS A 3 15.41 26.35 31.35
C LYS A 3 16.50 25.28 31.11
N THR A 4 16.13 24.21 30.38
CA THR A 4 16.96 23.20 29.67
C THR A 4 17.15 21.89 30.44
N LEU A 5 17.17 20.68 29.84
CA LEU A 5 17.05 20.24 28.44
C LEU A 5 16.65 18.73 28.42
N LYS A 6 16.00 18.33 27.33
CA LYS A 6 15.63 16.96 26.96
C LYS A 6 16.86 16.05 26.80
N THR A 7 16.77 14.80 27.26
CA THR A 7 17.46 13.66 26.63
C THR A 7 16.56 12.43 26.73
N LEU A 8 15.89 12.13 25.61
CA LEU A 8 15.05 10.96 25.43
C LEU A 8 15.90 9.93 24.69
N THR A 9 16.64 9.12 25.42
CA THR A 9 17.36 7.96 24.89
C THR A 9 16.36 6.87 24.55
N ALA A 10 16.18 6.61 23.25
CA ALA A 10 15.56 5.39 22.77
C ALA A 10 16.39 4.86 21.60
N VAL A 11 17.54 4.28 21.96
CA VAL A 11 18.29 3.39 21.08
C VAL A 11 17.79 1.99 21.37
N THR A 12 17.00 1.42 20.47
CA THR A 12 16.84 -0.03 20.37
C THR A 12 17.02 -0.42 18.91
N LEU A 13 18.30 -0.58 18.54
CA LEU A 13 18.70 -1.33 17.36
C LEU A 13 18.31 -2.80 17.58
N SER A 14 17.36 -3.31 16.81
CA SER A 14 17.17 -4.76 16.67
C SER A 14 17.81 -5.18 15.37
N ALA A 15 19.01 -5.77 15.48
CA ALA A 15 19.76 -6.33 14.37
C ALA A 15 19.03 -7.55 13.80
N GLY A 16 18.56 -7.46 12.56
CA GLY A 16 18.06 -8.58 11.77
C GLY A 16 18.99 -8.88 10.60
N LEU A 17 20.04 -9.66 10.87
CA LEU A 17 20.99 -10.15 9.87
C LEU A 17 20.31 -11.18 8.96
N LEU A 18 20.15 -10.91 7.66
CA LEU A 18 19.91 -11.96 6.66
C LEU A 18 20.65 -11.67 5.35
N LEU A 19 21.67 -12.50 5.11
CA LEU A 19 22.42 -12.69 3.87
C LEU A 19 21.52 -13.33 2.80
N GLY A 20 21.72 -12.98 1.51
CA GLY A 20 21.27 -13.83 0.40
C GLY A 20 20.89 -13.12 -0.90
N THR A 21 21.85 -13.08 -1.81
CA THR A 21 21.88 -12.66 -3.23
C THR A 21 20.66 -12.97 -4.12
N GLY A 22 20.38 -12.06 -5.06
CA GLY A 22 19.54 -12.31 -6.22
C GLY A 22 19.10 -11.03 -6.95
N ALA A 23 20.02 -10.40 -7.69
CA ALA A 23 19.72 -9.25 -8.55
C ALA A 23 18.97 -9.72 -9.81
N ALA A 24 17.63 -9.68 -9.76
CA ALA A 24 16.80 -9.77 -10.97
C ALA A 24 16.40 -8.36 -11.40
N MET A 25 17.09 -7.83 -12.42
CA MET A 25 16.69 -6.62 -13.13
C MET A 25 15.44 -6.92 -13.96
N ALA A 26 14.28 -6.44 -13.52
CA ALA A 26 13.04 -6.49 -14.31
C ALA A 26 12.78 -5.11 -14.94
N LYS A 27 12.63 -5.09 -16.28
CA LYS A 27 12.29 -3.92 -17.11
C LYS A 27 11.06 -3.16 -16.58
N PRO A 28 10.98 -1.82 -16.72
CA PRO A 28 9.81 -1.05 -16.31
C PRO A 28 8.69 -1.18 -17.36
N GLY A 29 7.79 -2.13 -17.15
CA GLY A 29 6.53 -2.21 -17.91
C GLY A 29 5.56 -1.13 -17.44
N HIS A 30 5.17 -0.24 -18.36
CA HIS A 30 3.97 0.59 -18.22
C HIS A 30 2.73 -0.32 -18.26
N GLY A 31 1.99 -0.43 -17.15
CA GLY A 31 0.74 -1.19 -17.13
C GLY A 31 0.11 -1.32 -15.74
N GLY A 32 -1.08 -0.73 -15.58
CA GLY A 32 -2.01 -1.02 -14.48
C GLY A 32 -2.08 0.04 -13.39
N HIS A 33 -2.89 1.09 -13.61
CA HIS A 33 -3.43 1.88 -12.50
C HIS A 33 -4.39 1.01 -11.68
N GLY A 34 -3.93 0.57 -10.51
CA GLY A 34 -4.74 -0.16 -9.55
C GLY A 34 -4.12 -1.50 -9.18
N ASP A 35 -3.07 -1.48 -8.35
CA ASP A 35 -3.02 -2.32 -7.15
C ASP A 35 -1.68 -2.22 -6.44
N ASN A 36 -1.75 -1.93 -5.14
CA ASN A 36 -0.67 -2.08 -4.18
C ASN A 36 0.59 -1.28 -4.49
N ASN A 37 0.43 0.00 -4.83
CA ASN A 37 1.56 0.88 -4.87
C ASN A 37 1.90 1.33 -3.44
N TYR A 38 2.48 0.43 -2.64
CA TYR A 38 3.06 0.78 -1.34
C TYR A 38 4.04 1.96 -1.47
N ARG A 39 4.68 2.10 -2.64
CA ARG A 39 5.56 3.24 -2.96
C ARG A 39 4.83 4.58 -3.04
N ALA A 40 3.53 4.59 -3.34
CA ALA A 40 2.73 5.81 -3.32
C ALA A 40 2.54 6.34 -1.89
N TYR A 41 2.60 5.48 -0.86
CA TYR A 41 2.50 5.89 0.53
C TYR A 41 3.81 6.51 1.04
N PHE A 42 4.95 5.97 0.65
CA PHE A 42 6.25 6.35 1.20
C PHE A 42 7.08 7.11 0.17
N ASN A 43 6.89 8.44 0.10
CA ASN A 43 7.75 9.28 -0.73
C ASN A 43 9.13 9.40 -0.07
N GLN A 44 10.07 8.59 -0.55
CA GLN A 44 11.40 8.41 0.05
C GLN A 44 12.20 9.72 0.10
N GLU A 45 12.10 10.55 -0.92
CA GLU A 45 12.79 11.85 -1.01
C GLU A 45 12.21 12.84 0.00
N VAL A 46 10.89 12.87 0.12
CA VAL A 46 10.22 13.76 1.08
C VAL A 46 10.53 13.32 2.51
N LEU A 47 10.56 12.02 2.79
CA LEU A 47 10.84 11.51 4.13
C LEU A 47 12.34 11.51 4.49
N GLN A 48 13.21 11.81 3.52
CA GLN A 48 14.67 11.80 3.71
C GLN A 48 15.13 10.48 4.35
N LEU A 49 14.67 9.35 3.80
CA LEU A 49 15.00 8.03 4.33
C LEU A 49 16.49 7.74 4.14
N THR A 50 17.15 7.15 5.14
CA THR A 50 18.53 6.66 4.99
C THR A 50 18.60 5.46 4.03
N SER A 51 19.80 5.07 3.60
CA SER A 51 20.00 3.85 2.78
C SER A 51 19.42 2.62 3.45
N GLU A 52 19.69 2.47 4.74
CA GLU A 52 19.30 1.33 5.55
C GLU A 52 17.77 1.26 5.66
N GLN A 53 17.12 2.39 6.00
CA GLN A 53 15.65 2.47 6.07
C GLN A 53 15.01 2.12 4.72
N ARG A 54 15.58 2.58 3.59
CA ARG A 54 15.06 2.27 2.25
C ARG A 54 15.13 0.78 1.96
N ASP A 55 16.22 0.11 2.34
CA ASP A 55 16.41 -1.32 2.08
C ASP A 55 15.50 -2.19 2.95
N GLU A 56 15.29 -1.82 4.20
CA GLU A 56 14.32 -2.49 5.09
C GLU A 56 12.90 -2.34 4.55
N ILE A 57 12.47 -1.12 4.21
CA ILE A 57 11.16 -0.86 3.62
C ILE A 57 10.97 -1.65 2.32
N LYS A 58 12.00 -1.70 1.46
CA LYS A 58 11.97 -2.48 0.22
C LYS A 58 11.76 -3.97 0.50
N THR A 59 12.37 -4.49 1.54
CA THR A 59 12.22 -5.90 1.97
C THR A 59 10.79 -6.19 2.42
N ILE A 60 10.22 -5.34 3.29
CA ILE A 60 8.81 -5.45 3.73
C ILE A 60 7.86 -5.43 2.52
N VAL A 61 8.03 -4.46 1.62
CA VAL A 61 7.18 -4.31 0.44
C VAL A 61 7.33 -5.49 -0.52
N LYS A 62 8.55 -6.00 -0.73
CA LYS A 62 8.81 -7.17 -1.58
C LYS A 62 8.13 -8.43 -1.01
N LYS A 63 8.23 -8.64 0.30
CA LYS A 63 7.54 -9.74 1.00
C LYS A 63 6.02 -9.64 0.80
N ALA A 64 5.43 -8.49 1.12
CA ALA A 64 4.00 -8.27 0.96
C ALA A 64 3.52 -8.43 -0.49
N LYS A 65 4.29 -7.95 -1.47
CA LYS A 65 3.97 -8.12 -2.90
C LYS A 65 3.96 -9.59 -3.32
N THR A 66 4.90 -10.38 -2.79
CA THR A 66 5.07 -11.81 -3.07
C THR A 66 3.91 -12.60 -2.49
N GLU A 67 3.61 -12.41 -1.21
CA GLU A 67 2.48 -13.06 -0.51
C GLU A 67 1.14 -12.72 -1.17
N GLY A 68 0.96 -11.48 -1.63
CA GLY A 68 -0.27 -11.07 -2.31
C GLY A 68 -0.40 -11.50 -3.77
N ARG A 69 0.56 -12.26 -4.36
CA ARG A 69 0.48 -12.68 -5.77
C ARG A 69 -0.71 -13.60 -6.04
N ALA A 70 -0.85 -14.66 -5.25
CA ALA A 70 -1.93 -15.63 -5.39
C ALA A 70 -3.30 -14.96 -5.23
N GLN A 71 -3.43 -14.05 -4.25
CA GLN A 71 -4.68 -13.31 -4.03
C GLN A 71 -5.06 -12.41 -5.22
N ARG A 72 -4.08 -11.75 -5.86
CA ARG A 72 -4.33 -10.95 -7.07
C ARG A 72 -4.80 -11.81 -8.23
N GLU A 73 -4.24 -13.02 -8.36
CA GLU A 73 -4.66 -13.95 -9.40
C GLU A 73 -6.10 -14.45 -9.15
N ALA A 74 -6.41 -14.85 -7.92
CA ALA A 74 -7.76 -15.21 -7.51
C ALA A 74 -8.78 -14.09 -7.79
N HIS A 75 -8.41 -12.83 -7.52
CA HIS A 75 -9.28 -11.68 -7.81
C HIS A 75 -9.56 -11.51 -9.30
N ARG A 76 -8.57 -11.75 -10.19
CA ARG A 76 -8.80 -11.68 -11.66
C ARG A 76 -9.75 -12.77 -12.15
N GLN A 77 -9.75 -13.93 -11.48
CA GLN A 77 -10.56 -15.06 -11.89
C GLN A 77 -12.04 -14.88 -11.55
N VAL A 78 -12.35 -14.17 -10.46
CA VAL A 78 -13.70 -13.86 -9.97
C VAL A 78 -14.29 -12.65 -10.71
N SER A 79 -15.08 -12.89 -11.76
CA SER A 79 -15.65 -11.85 -12.62
C SER A 79 -17.09 -12.13 -13.03
N ILE A 80 -17.95 -11.11 -12.90
CA ILE A 80 -19.35 -11.13 -13.34
C ILE A 80 -19.43 -11.30 -14.87
N ALA A 81 -18.44 -10.82 -15.62
CA ALA A 81 -18.41 -10.90 -17.07
C ALA A 81 -18.32 -12.35 -17.62
N LYS A 82 -18.10 -13.34 -16.75
CA LYS A 82 -18.09 -14.77 -17.12
C LYS A 82 -19.43 -15.46 -16.84
N LEU A 83 -20.38 -14.78 -16.22
CA LEU A 83 -21.69 -15.34 -15.91
C LEU A 83 -22.62 -15.24 -17.12
N ASP A 84 -23.53 -16.20 -17.25
CA ASP A 84 -24.66 -16.12 -18.19
C ASP A 84 -25.80 -15.32 -17.56
N PRO A 85 -26.14 -14.13 -18.09
CA PRO A 85 -27.22 -13.29 -17.55
C PRO A 85 -28.63 -13.92 -17.68
N THR A 86 -28.77 -14.97 -18.47
CA THR A 86 -30.06 -15.66 -18.69
C THR A 86 -30.25 -16.89 -17.80
N ALA A 87 -29.21 -17.29 -17.05
CA ALA A 87 -29.29 -18.41 -16.12
C ALA A 87 -30.27 -18.14 -14.98
N ALA A 88 -31.05 -19.17 -14.60
CA ALA A 88 -32.06 -19.06 -13.54
C ALA A 88 -31.46 -18.73 -12.16
N ASP A 89 -30.18 -19.06 -11.94
CA ASP A 89 -29.43 -18.81 -10.70
C ASP A 89 -28.46 -17.63 -10.80
N TYR A 90 -28.55 -16.80 -11.87
CA TYR A 90 -27.64 -15.67 -12.11
C TYR A 90 -27.47 -14.76 -10.90
N GLN A 91 -28.57 -14.41 -10.23
CA GLN A 91 -28.55 -13.54 -9.05
C GLN A 91 -27.74 -14.15 -7.90
N THR A 92 -27.91 -15.45 -7.64
CA THR A 92 -27.13 -16.18 -6.62
C THR A 92 -25.65 -16.23 -6.98
N GLN A 93 -25.30 -16.40 -8.25
CA GLN A 93 -23.91 -16.37 -8.72
C GLN A 93 -23.28 -14.98 -8.55
N VAL A 94 -24.03 -13.91 -8.82
CA VAL A 94 -23.59 -12.52 -8.60
C VAL A 94 -23.34 -12.25 -7.12
N GLU A 95 -24.23 -12.70 -6.23
CA GLU A 95 -24.08 -12.57 -4.77
C GLU A 95 -22.81 -13.28 -4.27
N ALA A 96 -22.57 -14.51 -4.71
CA ALA A 96 -21.35 -15.25 -4.35
C ALA A 96 -20.07 -14.52 -4.81
N ILE A 97 -20.10 -13.92 -6.01
CA ILE A 97 -18.99 -13.09 -6.52
C ILE A 97 -18.80 -11.83 -5.66
N ALA A 98 -19.89 -11.16 -5.26
CA ALA A 98 -19.84 -9.96 -4.44
C ALA A 98 -19.22 -10.27 -3.07
N ASP A 99 -19.64 -11.36 -2.42
CA ASP A 99 -19.11 -11.81 -1.13
C ASP A 99 -17.63 -12.17 -1.22
N ALA A 100 -17.24 -12.91 -2.26
CA ALA A 100 -15.83 -13.24 -2.50
C ALA A 100 -14.98 -11.97 -2.66
N LYS A 101 -15.47 -10.99 -3.42
CA LYS A 101 -14.77 -9.70 -3.59
C LYS A 101 -14.70 -8.91 -2.29
N ALA A 102 -15.79 -8.86 -1.51
CA ALA A 102 -15.80 -8.19 -0.21
C ALA A 102 -14.76 -8.79 0.76
N ALA A 103 -14.66 -10.12 0.81
CA ALA A 103 -13.65 -10.82 1.60
C ALA A 103 -12.22 -10.49 1.14
N MET A 104 -11.98 -10.46 -0.18
CA MET A 104 -10.67 -10.08 -0.73
C MET A 104 -10.30 -8.62 -0.40
N VAL A 105 -11.26 -7.69 -0.49
CA VAL A 105 -11.06 -6.28 -0.12
C VAL A 105 -10.71 -6.16 1.37
N LYS A 106 -11.42 -6.85 2.26
CA LYS A 106 -11.12 -6.88 3.69
C LYS A 106 -9.68 -7.34 3.95
N GLN A 107 -9.29 -8.48 3.38
CA GLN A 107 -7.94 -9.02 3.53
C GLN A 107 -6.87 -8.04 3.03
N ARG A 108 -7.13 -7.39 1.88
CA ARG A 108 -6.23 -6.39 1.32
C ARG A 108 -6.04 -5.20 2.27
N ILE A 109 -7.12 -4.66 2.83
CA ILE A 109 -7.05 -3.51 3.75
C ILE A 109 -6.23 -3.88 4.99
N LEU A 110 -6.50 -5.05 5.58
CA LEU A 110 -5.75 -5.54 6.74
C LEU A 110 -4.26 -5.70 6.42
N LYS A 111 -3.92 -6.27 5.25
CA LYS A 111 -2.52 -6.42 4.84
C LYS A 111 -1.84 -5.07 4.61
N GLN A 112 -2.54 -4.11 4.01
CA GLN A 112 -2.02 -2.76 3.82
C GLN A 112 -1.78 -2.04 5.14
N ALA A 113 -2.70 -2.18 6.11
CA ALA A 113 -2.54 -1.63 7.44
C ALA A 113 -1.32 -2.23 8.16
N GLN A 114 -1.12 -3.55 8.06
CA GLN A 114 0.05 -4.21 8.64
C GLN A 114 1.36 -3.69 8.03
N VAL A 115 1.46 -3.64 6.70
CA VAL A 115 2.66 -3.13 6.02
C VAL A 115 2.94 -1.68 6.41
N ARG A 116 1.90 -0.85 6.58
CA ARG A 116 2.05 0.52 7.04
C ARG A 116 2.60 0.56 8.48
N ALA A 117 2.07 -0.27 9.37
CA ALA A 117 2.56 -0.36 10.75
C ALA A 117 4.03 -0.80 10.81
N ASP A 118 4.41 -1.83 10.07
CA ASP A 118 5.80 -2.32 10.01
C ASP A 118 6.75 -1.22 9.53
N ILE A 119 6.35 -0.43 8.53
CA ILE A 119 7.17 0.68 8.03
C ILE A 119 7.26 1.83 9.04
N TYR A 120 6.19 2.13 9.78
CA TYR A 120 6.22 3.18 10.82
C TYR A 120 7.23 2.88 11.94
N GLN A 121 7.54 1.61 12.20
CA GLN A 121 8.54 1.21 13.18
C GLN A 121 9.98 1.55 12.75
N ILE A 122 10.23 1.64 11.44
CA ILE A 122 11.54 1.98 10.86
C ILE A 122 11.82 3.50 10.90
N LEU A 123 10.75 4.29 10.89
CA LEU A 123 10.84 5.76 10.78
C LEU A 123 11.17 6.41 12.12
N THR A 124 11.91 7.52 12.08
CA THR A 124 12.10 8.38 13.26
C THR A 124 10.80 9.10 13.64
N PRO A 125 10.67 9.63 14.87
CA PRO A 125 9.51 10.43 15.27
C PRO A 125 9.18 11.57 14.29
N GLU A 126 10.20 12.29 13.82
CA GLU A 126 10.07 13.43 12.90
C GLU A 126 9.59 12.97 11.52
N GLN A 127 10.11 11.84 11.04
CA GLN A 127 9.66 11.24 9.78
C GLN A 127 8.21 10.75 9.86
N ARG A 128 7.77 10.21 11.00
CA ARG A 128 6.36 9.82 11.22
C ARG A 128 5.43 11.03 11.19
N GLU A 129 5.80 12.14 11.81
CA GLU A 129 5.01 13.38 11.76
C GLU A 129 4.89 13.90 10.31
N LYS A 130 6.00 13.87 9.56
CA LYS A 130 6.00 14.26 8.14
C LYS A 130 5.09 13.36 7.30
N MET A 131 5.06 12.06 7.59
CA MET A 131 4.15 11.12 6.94
C MET A 131 2.68 11.50 7.14
N LEU A 132 2.29 11.81 8.38
CA LEU A 132 0.91 12.15 8.71
C LEU A 132 0.44 13.39 7.95
N LYS A 133 1.30 14.41 7.83
CA LYS A 133 1.02 15.64 7.05
C LYS A 133 0.85 15.33 5.55
N LEU A 134 1.66 14.43 5.00
CA LEU A 134 1.53 14.01 3.60
C LEU A 134 0.22 13.27 3.34
N ASP A 135 -0.17 12.39 4.27
CA ASP A 135 -1.42 11.63 4.15
C ASP A 135 -2.64 12.55 4.24
N GLU A 136 -2.61 13.55 5.12
CA GLU A 136 -3.65 14.58 5.20
C GLU A 136 -3.74 15.39 3.90
N TYR A 137 -2.61 15.83 3.35
CA TYR A 137 -2.56 16.57 2.09
C TYR A 137 -3.12 15.74 0.92
N ARG A 138 -2.76 14.45 0.83
CA ARG A 138 -3.28 13.53 -0.19
C ARG A 138 -4.79 13.30 -0.05
N GLY A 139 -5.30 13.22 1.18
CA GLY A 139 -6.74 13.15 1.44
C GLY A 139 -7.49 14.35 0.88
N LYS A 140 -6.96 15.56 1.11
CA LYS A 140 -7.55 16.81 0.61
C LYS A 140 -7.52 16.93 -0.92
N GLN A 141 -6.47 16.44 -1.58
CA GLN A 141 -6.35 16.51 -3.04
C GLN A 141 -7.30 15.56 -3.76
N LYS A 142 -7.53 14.35 -3.23
CA LYS A 142 -8.47 13.39 -3.83
C LYS A 142 -9.91 13.92 -3.90
N GLY A 143 -10.31 14.79 -2.97
CA GLY A 143 -11.63 15.43 -3.01
C GLY A 143 -11.82 16.46 -4.12
N LYS A 144 -10.73 17.06 -4.63
CA LYS A 144 -10.80 18.15 -5.62
C LYS A 144 -10.89 17.66 -7.08
N HIS A 145 -10.34 16.49 -7.39
CA HIS A 145 -10.33 15.97 -8.76
C HIS A 145 -11.68 15.39 -9.22
N HIS A 146 -12.64 15.13 -8.32
CA HIS A 146 -13.96 14.61 -8.69
C HIS A 146 -14.96 15.67 -9.20
N HIS A 147 -14.63 16.96 -9.09
CA HIS A 147 -15.57 18.05 -9.43
C HIS A 147 -15.27 18.79 -10.74
N GLY A 148 -14.15 18.50 -11.42
CA GLY A 148 -13.64 19.32 -12.54
C GLY A 148 -13.95 18.84 -13.95
N GLU A 149 -14.43 17.60 -14.15
CA GLU A 149 -14.43 16.96 -15.49
C GLU A 149 -15.84 16.54 -15.94
N LYS A 150 -16.79 17.50 -15.93
CA LYS A 150 -18.11 17.36 -16.57
C LYS A 150 -18.52 18.53 -17.46
N HIS A 151 -17.57 19.34 -17.93
CA HIS A 151 -17.83 20.38 -18.92
C HIS A 151 -16.76 20.35 -20.01
N GLN A 152 -16.96 19.52 -21.04
CA GLN A 152 -16.46 19.68 -22.43
C GLN A 152 -16.68 18.39 -23.21
N ARG A 153 -17.95 18.02 -23.41
CA ARG A 153 -18.39 17.19 -24.55
C ARG A 153 -19.82 17.65 -24.88
N SER A 154 -19.90 18.78 -25.57
CA SER A 154 -21.05 19.14 -26.41
C SER A 154 -20.70 18.78 -27.85
#